data_AF-A0A1M6LMF1-F1
#
_entry.id   AF-A0A1M6LMF1-F1
#
_cell.length_a   1.000
_cell.length_b   1.000
_cell.length_c   1.000
_cell.angle_alpha   90.00
_cell.angle_beta   90.00
_cell.angle_gamma   90.00
#
_symmetry.space_group_name_H-M   'P 1'
#
loop_
_entity.id
_entity.type
_entity.pdbx_description
1 polymer ?
#
loop_
_entity_poly.entity_id
_entity_poly.type
_entity_poly.pdbx_seq_one_letter_code
_entity_poly.pdbx_strand_id
1 'polypeptide(L)'
;MGDDSSVVLVKRRIPERILLGSGTAGGRDVYWEFGHPDLPNRHILLFGASGTGKTYTIQALLCELGKAGQNSLIVDYTNGFTNKQLEPIVIEKLNPKQHVIRREPLAINPFRRQYDFIDDMQLEEDPATTAQRVSGVFAEVYQLGDQQKSALYNAIRDGVAREGNRFNLQRLMDKLDDIRNAGGPTANSAATVISKIQPFVDMNPFGEEDVESWEKLFTDPGSRCHIIQLAGFMKDTARLITEFSLIDLYWYYRARGNKDNPKVIVLDEIQNLDHRLDSPLGQFLTEGRKFGISLILATQTLSNLDKDQRDRLFQASHKLFFKPADTEVRSFAQILADATNGRIDEWVERLSSLKRGECYSLGYALNESTGKLEVSKWFKIRIKPLEQRF
;
A
#
# COMPACT_ATOMS: atom_id res chain seq x y z
N MET A 1 6.30 -45.61 15.16
CA MET A 1 7.32 -44.63 14.73
C MET A 1 6.72 -43.88 13.56
N GLY A 2 5.95 -42.83 13.86
CA GLY A 2 5.40 -41.92 12.86
C GLY A 2 6.21 -40.65 12.93
N ASP A 3 6.81 -40.28 11.81
CA ASP A 3 7.71 -39.16 11.64
C ASP A 3 6.91 -37.86 11.82
N ASP A 4 7.09 -37.23 12.97
CA ASP A 4 6.52 -35.93 13.33
C ASP A 4 7.40 -34.87 12.66
N SER A 5 7.13 -34.61 11.37
CA SER A 5 7.76 -33.51 10.64
C SER A 5 7.17 -32.19 11.12
N SER A 6 7.59 -31.79 12.32
CA SER A 6 7.40 -30.44 12.85
C SER A 6 7.94 -29.45 11.82
N VAL A 7 7.04 -28.76 11.11
CA VAL A 7 7.39 -27.60 10.29
C VAL A 7 7.98 -26.58 11.26
N VAL A 8 9.30 -26.48 11.30
CA VAL A 8 10.00 -25.43 12.05
C VAL A 8 9.60 -24.11 11.39
N LEU A 9 8.59 -23.45 11.94
CA LEU A 9 8.29 -22.05 11.67
C LEU A 9 9.56 -21.27 12.04
N VAL A 10 10.41 -20.99 11.05
CA VAL A 10 11.54 -20.09 11.22
C VAL A 10 10.92 -18.73 11.58
N LYS A 11 10.91 -18.41 12.89
CA LYS A 11 10.51 -17.08 13.38
C LYS A 11 11.43 -16.07 12.70
N ARG A 12 10.93 -15.40 11.65
CA ARG A 12 11.65 -14.35 10.96
C ARG A 12 11.85 -13.21 11.95
N ARG A 13 13.11 -12.94 12.30
CA ARG A 13 13.45 -11.92 13.28
C ARG A 13 13.10 -10.54 12.70
N ILE A 14 12.33 -9.75 13.46
CA ILE A 14 12.09 -8.34 13.12
C ILE A 14 13.46 -7.63 13.12
N PRO A 15 13.86 -6.95 12.03
CA PRO A 15 15.09 -6.18 12.04
C PRO A 15 15.02 -5.07 13.08
N GLU A 16 16.06 -4.92 13.91
CA GLU A 16 16.11 -3.87 14.93
C GLU A 16 16.10 -2.48 14.30
N ARG A 17 16.92 -2.27 13.28
CA ARG A 17 17.04 -1.01 12.57
C ARG A 17 17.38 -1.22 11.09
N ILE A 18 16.92 -0.32 10.25
CA ILE A 18 17.09 -0.32 8.80
C ILE A 18 17.92 0.89 8.38
N LEU A 19 19.04 0.68 7.71
CA LEU A 19 19.92 1.78 7.30
C LEU A 19 19.23 2.69 6.29
N LEU A 20 19.21 3.99 6.54
CA LEU A 20 18.70 4.98 5.58
C LEU A 20 19.85 5.58 4.79
N GLY A 21 20.83 6.14 5.49
CA GLY A 21 21.88 6.94 4.91
C GLY A 21 22.82 7.48 5.97
N SER A 22 23.69 8.40 5.57
CA SER A 22 24.64 9.06 6.45
C SER A 22 24.59 10.58 6.26
N GLY A 23 25.15 11.34 7.21
CA GLY A 23 25.28 12.79 7.09
C GLY A 23 25.96 13.21 5.78
N THR A 24 25.53 14.35 5.20
CA THR A 24 26.00 14.80 3.87
C THR A 24 27.47 15.22 3.81
N ALA A 25 28.10 15.50 4.95
CA ALA A 25 29.52 15.84 5.05
C ALA A 25 30.40 14.63 5.43
N GLY A 26 29.85 13.41 5.35
CA GLY A 26 30.36 12.27 6.11
C GLY A 26 29.92 12.37 7.58
N GLY A 27 29.75 11.23 8.25
CA GLY A 27 29.29 11.20 9.64
C GLY A 27 28.44 9.99 9.98
N ARG A 28 27.76 10.07 11.12
CA ARG A 28 26.95 8.97 11.69
C ARG A 28 25.90 8.48 10.69
N ASP A 29 25.73 7.18 10.64
CA ASP A 29 24.61 6.54 9.96
C ASP A 29 23.30 6.90 10.67
N VAL A 30 22.25 7.05 9.87
CA VAL A 30 20.89 7.32 10.30
C VAL A 30 20.05 6.13 9.90
N TYR A 31 19.22 5.66 10.84
CA TYR A 31 18.43 4.47 10.70
C TYR A 31 16.94 4.78 10.85
N TRP A 32 16.14 3.89 10.29
CA TRP A 32 14.76 3.70 10.67
C TRP A 32 14.72 2.59 11.73
N GLU A 33 14.31 2.93 12.95
CA GLU A 33 14.37 2.06 14.14
C GLU A 33 13.24 1.00 14.14
N PHE A 34 13.14 0.26 13.04
CA PHE A 34 12.03 -0.62 12.65
C PHE A 34 11.56 -1.58 13.73
N GLY A 35 12.49 -2.22 14.44
CA GLY A 35 12.21 -3.25 15.44
C GLY A 35 12.09 -2.72 16.85
N HIS A 36 12.31 -1.42 17.06
CA HIS A 36 12.30 -0.85 18.40
C HIS A 36 10.89 -0.92 19.03
N PRO A 37 10.74 -1.42 20.26
CA PRO A 37 9.44 -1.64 20.90
C PRO A 37 8.63 -0.35 21.10
N ASP A 38 9.32 0.77 21.38
CA ASP A 38 8.69 2.09 21.52
C ASP A 38 8.30 2.76 20.19
N LEU A 39 8.60 2.15 19.04
CA LEU A 39 8.22 2.72 17.75
C LEU A 39 6.68 2.65 17.56
N PRO A 40 5.99 3.79 17.35
CA PRO A 40 4.53 3.80 17.32
C PRO A 40 3.90 3.11 16.12
N ASN A 41 4.60 2.97 14.99
CA ASN A 41 4.23 2.14 13.85
C ASN A 41 5.43 2.00 12.90
N ARG A 42 5.36 1.02 12.00
CA ARG A 42 6.40 0.74 10.99
C ARG A 42 5.99 1.28 9.63
N HIS A 43 5.43 2.49 9.58
CA HIS A 43 5.20 3.19 8.32
C HIS A 43 6.29 4.23 8.09
N ILE A 44 6.79 4.28 6.85
CA ILE A 44 7.69 5.31 6.36
C ILE A 44 7.10 5.96 5.11
N LEU A 45 7.15 7.29 5.05
CA LEU A 45 6.58 8.06 3.95
C LEU A 45 7.65 8.94 3.28
N LEU A 46 7.80 8.79 1.97
CA LEU A 46 8.77 9.48 1.15
C LEU A 46 8.09 10.60 0.34
N PHE A 47 8.57 11.82 0.51
CA PHE A 47 8.09 13.01 -0.18
C PHE A 47 9.15 13.53 -1.16
N GLY A 48 8.75 14.02 -2.32
CA GLY A 48 9.64 14.75 -3.22
C GLY A 48 9.22 14.67 -4.69
N ALA A 49 9.80 15.51 -5.53
CA ALA A 49 9.52 15.53 -6.97
C ALA A 49 9.95 14.22 -7.66
N SER A 50 9.48 14.03 -8.90
CA SER A 50 9.99 12.98 -9.78
C SER A 50 11.52 13.09 -9.95
N GLY A 51 12.22 11.95 -10.05
CA GLY A 51 13.67 11.88 -10.28
C GLY A 51 14.58 12.19 -9.09
N THR A 52 14.02 12.52 -7.92
CA THR A 52 14.80 12.96 -6.74
C THR A 52 15.46 11.83 -5.95
N GLY A 53 15.02 10.59 -6.17
CA GLY A 53 15.57 9.38 -5.54
C GLY A 53 14.58 8.55 -4.73
N LYS A 54 13.27 8.85 -4.74
CA LYS A 54 12.24 8.09 -3.99
C LYS A 54 12.25 6.59 -4.34
N THR A 55 12.06 6.24 -5.60
CA THR A 55 12.03 4.84 -6.08
C THR A 55 13.33 4.09 -5.77
N TYR A 56 14.49 4.74 -5.94
CA TYR A 56 15.79 4.18 -5.55
C TYR A 56 15.87 3.93 -4.04
N THR A 57 15.34 4.85 -3.23
CA THR A 57 15.31 4.72 -1.77
C THR A 57 14.41 3.57 -1.34
N ILE A 58 13.25 3.40 -1.97
CA ILE A 58 12.38 2.24 -1.73
C ILE A 58 13.18 0.95 -1.99
N GLN A 59 13.83 0.84 -3.15
CA GLN A 59 14.66 -0.33 -3.47
C GLN A 59 15.78 -0.55 -2.44
N ALA A 60 16.41 0.52 -1.95
CA ALA A 60 17.42 0.46 -0.90
C ALA A 60 16.86 -0.05 0.44
N LEU A 61 15.66 0.40 0.84
CA LEU A 61 14.97 -0.10 2.04
C LEU A 61 14.60 -1.57 1.91
N LEU A 62 14.09 -1.98 0.74
CA LEU A 62 13.75 -3.38 0.47
C LEU A 62 14.98 -4.30 0.55
N CYS A 63 16.13 -3.84 0.06
CA CYS A 63 17.40 -4.58 0.19
C CYS A 63 17.82 -4.76 1.66
N GLU A 64 17.72 -3.74 2.50
CA GLU A 64 18.00 -3.86 3.94
C GLU A 64 17.03 -4.81 4.65
N LEU A 65 15.74 -4.71 4.33
CA LEU A 65 14.71 -5.60 4.86
C LEU A 65 14.94 -7.06 4.42
N GLY A 66 15.32 -7.27 3.15
CA GLY A 66 15.66 -8.57 2.60
C GLY A 66 16.87 -9.22 3.27
N LYS A 67 17.92 -8.44 3.60
CA LYS A 67 19.06 -8.93 4.41
C LYS A 67 18.63 -9.44 5.78
N ALA A 68 17.63 -8.80 6.36
CA ALA A 68 17.03 -9.21 7.63
C ALA A 68 15.98 -10.33 7.49
N GLY A 69 15.84 -10.92 6.29
CA GLY A 69 14.92 -12.03 6.01
C GLY A 69 13.45 -11.62 5.89
N GLN A 70 13.15 -10.33 5.76
CA GLN A 70 11.79 -9.83 5.55
C GLN A 70 11.44 -9.89 4.06
N ASN A 71 10.24 -10.39 3.75
CA ASN A 71 9.68 -10.31 2.41
C ASN A 71 8.84 -9.04 2.28
N SER A 72 8.74 -8.52 1.06
CA SER A 72 7.94 -7.34 0.75
C SER A 72 7.00 -7.57 -0.43
N LEU A 73 5.88 -6.84 -0.41
CA LEU A 73 4.96 -6.72 -1.53
C LEU A 73 5.02 -5.30 -2.10
N ILE A 74 5.13 -5.19 -3.42
CA ILE A 74 4.93 -3.95 -4.17
C ILE A 74 3.66 -4.11 -5.01
N VAL A 75 2.76 -3.11 -4.96
CA VAL A 75 1.66 -3.00 -5.92
C VAL A 75 2.04 -1.95 -6.96
N ASP A 76 2.49 -2.41 -8.14
CA ASP A 76 3.05 -1.56 -9.18
C ASP A 76 1.98 -1.14 -10.20
N TYR A 77 1.19 -0.12 -9.82
CA TYR A 77 0.23 0.56 -10.69
C TYR A 77 0.84 1.75 -11.47
N THR A 78 2.14 2.02 -11.29
CA THR A 78 2.85 3.14 -11.93
C THR A 78 3.87 2.67 -12.97
N ASN A 79 4.11 1.36 -13.08
CA ASN A 79 5.16 0.73 -13.89
C ASN A 79 6.59 1.10 -13.42
N GLY A 80 6.73 1.54 -12.18
CA GLY A 80 7.98 1.99 -11.57
C GLY A 80 8.89 0.85 -11.10
N PHE A 81 8.40 -0.39 -11.05
CA PHE A 81 9.11 -1.53 -10.47
C PHE A 81 9.16 -2.75 -11.40
N THR A 82 9.02 -2.55 -12.72
CA THR A 82 9.36 -3.61 -13.70
C THR A 82 10.85 -3.98 -13.57
N ASN A 83 11.25 -5.19 -13.99
CA ASN A 83 12.66 -5.62 -13.91
C ASN A 83 13.65 -4.66 -14.63
N LYS A 84 13.19 -3.86 -15.60
CA LYS A 84 14.02 -2.84 -16.26
C LYS A 84 14.26 -1.58 -15.41
N GLN A 85 13.40 -1.32 -14.43
CA GLN A 85 13.47 -0.20 -13.49
C GLN A 85 14.15 -0.59 -12.17
N LEU A 86 14.32 -1.89 -11.93
CA LEU A 86 15.03 -2.38 -10.75
C LEU A 86 16.54 -2.31 -10.98
N GLU A 87 17.26 -1.89 -9.95
CA GLU A 87 18.72 -1.91 -9.96
C GLU A 87 19.24 -3.36 -10.02
N PRO A 88 20.33 -3.66 -10.72
CA PRO A 88 20.84 -5.03 -10.87
C PRO A 88 21.08 -5.75 -9.52
N ILE A 89 21.60 -5.03 -8.54
CA ILE A 89 21.82 -5.55 -7.18
C ILE A 89 20.52 -5.90 -6.46
N VAL A 90 19.41 -5.23 -6.76
CA VAL A 90 18.10 -5.54 -6.18
C VAL A 90 17.60 -6.86 -6.75
N ILE A 91 17.79 -7.08 -8.06
CA ILE A 91 17.46 -8.35 -8.71
C ILE A 91 18.29 -9.49 -8.10
N GLU A 92 19.61 -9.28 -7.97
CA GLU A 92 20.53 -10.27 -7.40
C GLU A 92 20.18 -10.63 -5.95
N LYS A 93 19.91 -9.62 -5.11
CA LYS A 93 19.78 -9.81 -3.66
C LYS A 93 18.37 -10.17 -3.21
N LEU A 94 17.34 -9.72 -3.93
CA LEU A 94 15.94 -9.96 -3.55
C LEU A 94 15.25 -11.05 -4.39
N ASN A 95 15.82 -11.41 -5.53
CA ASN A 95 15.22 -12.32 -6.51
C ASN A 95 13.72 -12.01 -6.76
N PRO A 96 13.39 -10.80 -7.23
CA PRO A 96 12.01 -10.32 -7.25
C PRO A 96 11.13 -11.14 -8.20
N LYS A 97 9.93 -11.53 -7.75
CA LYS A 97 8.93 -12.23 -8.55
C LYS A 97 7.85 -11.25 -9.04
N GLN A 98 7.74 -11.12 -10.36
CA GLN A 98 6.72 -10.30 -11.03
C GLN A 98 5.44 -11.12 -11.26
N HIS A 99 4.35 -10.74 -10.61
CA HIS A 99 3.02 -11.30 -10.82
C HIS A 99 2.28 -10.42 -11.85
N VAL A 100 2.37 -10.79 -13.12
CA VAL A 100 1.81 -10.00 -14.23
C VAL A 100 0.32 -10.29 -14.38
N ILE A 101 -0.53 -9.41 -13.84
CA ILE A 101 -1.97 -9.67 -13.70
C ILE A 101 -2.69 -9.87 -15.04
N ARG A 102 -2.18 -9.28 -16.13
CA ARG A 102 -2.69 -9.51 -17.49
C ARG A 102 -2.47 -10.94 -18.01
N ARG A 103 -1.57 -11.70 -17.39
CA ARG A 103 -1.25 -13.10 -17.77
C ARG A 103 -1.85 -14.08 -16.77
N GLU A 104 -1.79 -13.74 -15.50
CA GLU A 104 -2.27 -14.56 -14.40
C GLU A 104 -3.13 -13.68 -13.49
N PRO A 105 -4.46 -13.84 -13.52
CA PRO A 105 -5.37 -13.06 -12.67
C PRO A 105 -5.00 -13.17 -11.19
N LEU A 106 -5.21 -12.11 -10.44
CA LEU A 106 -4.93 -12.12 -9.01
C LEU A 106 -5.94 -13.04 -8.31
N ALA A 107 -5.46 -13.97 -7.48
CA ALA A 107 -6.27 -14.99 -6.80
C ALA A 107 -7.09 -14.43 -5.62
N ILE A 108 -7.92 -13.42 -5.89
CA ILE A 108 -8.81 -12.77 -4.92
C ILE A 108 -10.22 -12.66 -5.50
N ASN A 109 -11.22 -12.62 -4.62
CA ASN A 109 -12.60 -12.29 -5.00
C ASN A 109 -13.03 -10.96 -4.36
N PRO A 110 -13.21 -9.86 -5.13
CA PRO A 110 -13.68 -8.58 -4.61
C PRO A 110 -15.02 -8.64 -3.85
N PHE A 111 -15.85 -9.63 -4.20
CA PHE A 111 -17.19 -9.84 -3.66
C PHE A 111 -17.22 -10.78 -2.46
N ARG A 112 -16.05 -11.27 -2.01
CA ARG A 112 -15.97 -12.08 -0.79
C ARG A 112 -16.53 -11.29 0.39
N ARG A 113 -17.42 -11.93 1.14
CA ARG A 113 -17.90 -11.43 2.42
C ARG A 113 -16.74 -11.47 3.40
N GLN A 114 -16.37 -10.33 3.95
CA GLN A 114 -15.27 -10.24 4.89
C GLN A 114 -15.74 -10.61 6.31
N TYR A 115 -14.80 -10.85 7.22
CA TYR A 115 -15.11 -11.18 8.61
C TYR A 115 -14.61 -10.09 9.54
N ASP A 116 -15.49 -9.63 10.43
CA ASP A 116 -15.12 -8.87 11.61
C ASP A 116 -14.99 -9.79 12.83
N PHE A 117 -14.24 -9.34 13.82
CA PHE A 117 -14.02 -10.07 15.07
C PHE A 117 -14.35 -9.14 16.23
N ILE A 118 -15.37 -9.51 17.00
CA ILE A 118 -15.70 -8.88 18.28
C ILE A 118 -15.41 -9.91 19.35
N ASP A 119 -14.31 -9.71 20.08
CA ASP A 119 -13.71 -10.71 20.96
C ASP A 119 -13.51 -12.05 20.20
N ASP A 120 -14.08 -13.15 20.69
CA ASP A 120 -14.02 -14.47 20.05
C ASP A 120 -15.16 -14.70 19.03
N MET A 121 -16.06 -13.74 18.83
CA MET A 121 -17.18 -13.86 17.91
C MET A 121 -16.78 -13.39 16.50
N GLN A 122 -16.77 -14.32 15.56
CA GLN A 122 -16.63 -14.04 14.14
C GLN A 122 -17.98 -13.56 13.57
N LEU A 123 -17.99 -12.35 13.04
CA LEU A 123 -19.15 -11.76 12.38
C LEU A 123 -18.89 -11.65 10.88
N GLU A 124 -19.64 -12.41 10.10
CA GLU A 124 -19.56 -12.34 8.65
C GLU A 124 -20.31 -11.10 8.12
N GLU A 125 -19.62 -10.29 7.32
CA GLU A 125 -20.17 -9.12 6.59
C GLU A 125 -21.44 -9.51 5.84
N ASP A 126 -22.56 -8.81 5.99
CA ASP A 126 -23.78 -9.15 5.24
C ASP A 126 -23.68 -8.75 3.74
N PRO A 127 -24.52 -9.31 2.85
CA PRO A 127 -24.49 -8.96 1.42
C PRO A 127 -24.69 -7.47 1.13
N ALA A 128 -25.42 -6.75 2.00
CA ALA A 128 -25.65 -5.31 1.86
C ALA A 128 -24.36 -4.51 2.08
N THR A 129 -23.56 -4.90 3.06
CA THR A 129 -22.27 -4.28 3.39
C THR A 129 -21.24 -4.58 2.31
N THR A 130 -21.16 -5.83 1.82
CA THR A 130 -20.33 -6.19 0.65
C THR A 130 -20.72 -5.34 -0.58
N ALA A 131 -22.02 -5.17 -0.84
CA ALA A 131 -22.49 -4.35 -1.94
C ALA A 131 -22.13 -2.87 -1.78
N GLN A 132 -22.22 -2.31 -0.57
CA GLN A 132 -21.85 -0.93 -0.29
C GLN A 132 -20.35 -0.70 -0.55
N ARG A 133 -19.50 -1.59 -0.05
CA ARG A 133 -18.05 -1.55 -0.25
C ARG A 133 -17.70 -1.62 -1.73
N VAL A 134 -18.14 -2.66 -2.43
CA VAL A 134 -17.76 -2.90 -3.82
C VAL A 134 -18.34 -1.83 -4.76
N SER A 135 -19.61 -1.46 -4.60
CA SER A 135 -20.20 -0.39 -5.39
C SER A 135 -19.57 0.97 -5.11
N GLY A 136 -19.11 1.22 -3.87
CA GLY A 136 -18.37 2.42 -3.48
C GLY A 136 -17.08 2.58 -4.28
N VAL A 137 -16.27 1.52 -4.36
CA VAL A 137 -15.01 1.52 -5.12
C VAL A 137 -15.28 1.79 -6.61
N PHE A 138 -16.23 1.09 -7.23
CA PHE A 138 -16.60 1.35 -8.63
C PHE A 138 -17.15 2.77 -8.85
N ALA A 139 -17.99 3.25 -7.93
CA ALA A 139 -18.60 4.56 -8.04
C ALA A 139 -17.58 5.69 -7.97
N GLU A 140 -16.56 5.54 -7.13
CA GLU A 140 -15.47 6.50 -7.07
C GLU A 140 -14.62 6.47 -8.34
N VAL A 141 -14.12 5.31 -8.74
CA VAL A 141 -13.14 5.24 -9.83
C VAL A 141 -13.77 5.60 -11.17
N TYR A 142 -14.99 5.12 -11.44
CA TYR A 142 -15.70 5.43 -12.69
C TYR A 142 -16.67 6.62 -12.61
N GLN A 143 -16.66 7.34 -11.49
CA GLN A 143 -17.52 8.51 -11.25
C GLN A 143 -18.98 8.17 -11.59
N LEU A 144 -19.50 7.11 -10.97
CA LEU A 144 -20.87 6.67 -11.20
C LEU A 144 -21.84 7.61 -10.47
N GLY A 145 -22.90 8.02 -11.15
CA GLY A 145 -23.99 8.78 -10.52
C GLY A 145 -24.86 7.92 -9.59
N ASP A 146 -25.71 8.55 -8.78
CA ASP A 146 -26.50 7.86 -7.74
C ASP A 146 -27.35 6.70 -8.27
N GLN A 147 -27.99 6.88 -9.43
CA GLN A 147 -28.79 5.82 -10.05
C GLN A 147 -27.92 4.64 -10.54
N GLN A 148 -26.74 4.92 -11.09
CA GLN A 148 -25.78 3.91 -11.52
C GLN A 148 -25.25 3.13 -10.31
N LYS A 149 -24.85 3.85 -9.26
CA LYS A 149 -24.41 3.26 -8.00
C LYS A 149 -25.50 2.39 -7.37
N SER A 150 -26.75 2.84 -7.37
CA SER A 150 -27.90 2.08 -6.85
C SER A 150 -28.16 0.80 -7.65
N ALA A 151 -28.14 0.87 -8.99
CA ALA A 151 -28.29 -0.32 -9.84
C ALA A 151 -27.16 -1.33 -9.57
N LEU A 152 -25.92 -0.86 -9.50
CA LEU A 152 -24.75 -1.69 -9.18
C LEU A 152 -24.85 -2.32 -7.79
N TYR A 153 -25.22 -1.52 -6.78
CA TYR A 153 -25.41 -1.99 -5.40
C TYR A 153 -26.44 -3.12 -5.34
N ASN A 154 -27.61 -2.95 -5.97
CA ASN A 154 -28.66 -3.98 -5.94
C ASN A 154 -28.21 -5.26 -6.64
N ALA A 155 -27.55 -5.15 -7.80
CA ALA A 155 -27.00 -6.30 -8.51
C ALA A 155 -26.00 -7.10 -7.66
N ILE A 156 -25.10 -6.40 -6.96
CA ILE A 156 -24.10 -7.03 -6.08
C ILE A 156 -24.76 -7.65 -4.86
N ARG A 157 -25.65 -6.92 -4.16
CA ARG A 157 -26.31 -7.43 -2.95
C ARG A 157 -27.06 -8.72 -3.25
N ASP A 158 -27.88 -8.72 -4.31
CA ASP A 158 -28.70 -9.86 -4.66
C ASP A 158 -27.86 -11.01 -5.21
N GLY A 159 -26.78 -10.71 -5.93
CA GLY A 159 -25.81 -11.69 -6.41
C GLY A 159 -25.08 -12.39 -5.27
N VAL A 160 -24.48 -11.63 -4.35
CA VAL A 160 -23.78 -12.15 -3.16
C VAL A 160 -24.74 -12.95 -2.27
N ALA A 161 -25.97 -12.46 -2.05
CA ALA A 161 -26.96 -13.17 -1.24
C ALA A 161 -27.36 -14.55 -1.82
N ARG A 162 -27.38 -14.69 -3.15
CA ARG A 162 -27.79 -15.93 -3.83
C ARG A 162 -26.63 -16.88 -4.09
N GLU A 163 -25.47 -16.34 -4.44
CA GLU A 163 -24.34 -17.11 -4.99
C GLU A 163 -23.15 -17.20 -4.02
N GLY A 164 -23.12 -16.38 -2.97
CA GLY A 164 -22.05 -16.34 -1.97
C GLY A 164 -20.68 -16.13 -2.62
N ASN A 165 -19.70 -16.93 -2.20
CA ASN A 165 -18.31 -16.85 -2.68
C ASN A 165 -18.13 -17.15 -4.18
N ARG A 166 -19.16 -17.67 -4.86
CA ARG A 166 -19.13 -17.90 -6.31
C ARG A 166 -19.49 -16.65 -7.11
N PHE A 167 -20.03 -15.61 -6.46
CA PHE A 167 -20.31 -14.35 -7.12
C PHE A 167 -19.00 -13.67 -7.52
N ASN A 168 -18.89 -13.27 -8.78
CA ASN A 168 -17.69 -12.69 -9.39
C ASN A 168 -18.06 -11.63 -10.44
N LEU A 169 -17.06 -11.08 -11.14
CA LEU A 169 -17.29 -10.02 -12.13
C LEU A 169 -18.21 -10.47 -13.28
N GLN A 170 -18.07 -11.71 -13.75
CA GLN A 170 -18.92 -12.22 -14.82
C GLN A 170 -20.38 -12.36 -14.34
N ARG A 171 -20.59 -12.87 -13.11
CA ARG A 171 -21.92 -12.95 -12.51
C ARG A 171 -22.54 -11.58 -12.25
N LEU A 172 -21.72 -10.59 -11.93
CA LEU A 172 -22.18 -9.20 -11.84
C LEU A 172 -22.72 -8.70 -13.19
N MET A 173 -22.03 -8.99 -14.30
CA MET A 173 -22.51 -8.64 -15.64
C MET A 173 -23.83 -9.32 -15.95
N ASP A 174 -23.95 -10.63 -15.65
CA ASP A 174 -25.20 -11.37 -15.82
C ASP A 174 -26.36 -10.70 -15.05
N LYS A 175 -26.13 -10.30 -13.78
CA LYS A 175 -27.14 -9.61 -12.96
C LYS A 175 -27.53 -8.24 -13.47
N LEU A 176 -26.58 -7.46 -13.96
CA LEU A 176 -26.88 -6.14 -14.54
C LEU A 176 -27.66 -6.29 -15.85
N ASP A 177 -27.34 -7.32 -16.65
CA ASP A 177 -28.08 -7.66 -17.87
C ASP A 177 -29.51 -8.08 -17.56
N ASP A 178 -29.74 -8.87 -16.51
CA ASP A 178 -31.08 -9.20 -16.02
C ASP A 178 -31.88 -7.93 -15.68
N ILE A 179 -31.28 -6.98 -14.96
CA ILE A 179 -31.91 -5.69 -14.60
C ILE A 179 -32.22 -4.86 -15.87
N ARG A 180 -31.28 -4.82 -16.82
CA ARG A 180 -31.49 -4.14 -18.10
C ARG A 180 -32.67 -4.73 -18.87
N ASN A 181 -32.74 -6.06 -18.96
CA ASN A 181 -33.73 -6.78 -19.74
C ASN A 181 -35.13 -6.77 -19.09
N ALA A 182 -35.21 -6.74 -17.75
CA ALA A 182 -36.47 -6.62 -17.02
C ALA A 182 -37.17 -5.27 -17.26
N GLY A 183 -36.44 -4.24 -17.70
CA GLY A 183 -36.98 -2.91 -17.96
C GLY A 183 -37.22 -2.08 -16.69
N GLY A 184 -37.96 -0.98 -16.83
CA GLY A 184 -38.28 -0.07 -15.74
C GLY A 184 -37.21 1.00 -15.45
N PRO A 185 -37.36 1.76 -14.34
CA PRO A 185 -36.56 2.97 -14.08
C PRO A 185 -35.05 2.74 -13.96
N THR A 186 -34.63 1.53 -13.56
CA THR A 186 -33.21 1.18 -13.33
C THR A 186 -32.52 0.55 -14.55
N ALA A 187 -33.26 0.21 -15.61
CA ALA A 187 -32.72 -0.51 -16.77
C ALA A 187 -31.65 0.32 -17.52
N ASN A 188 -31.91 1.61 -17.73
CA ASN A 188 -30.94 2.51 -18.36
C ASN A 188 -29.68 2.67 -17.50
N SER A 189 -29.85 2.79 -16.18
CA SER A 189 -28.73 2.88 -15.25
C SER A 189 -27.86 1.61 -15.32
N ALA A 190 -28.47 0.43 -15.31
CA ALA A 190 -27.75 -0.84 -15.48
C ALA A 190 -27.00 -0.91 -16.82
N ALA A 191 -27.64 -0.54 -17.94
CA ALA A 191 -27.02 -0.51 -19.25
C ALA A 191 -25.77 0.40 -19.29
N THR A 192 -25.85 1.58 -18.67
CA THR A 192 -24.70 2.49 -18.61
C THR A 192 -23.58 1.98 -17.68
N VAL A 193 -23.92 1.29 -16.59
CA VAL A 193 -22.93 0.63 -15.72
C VAL A 193 -22.20 -0.45 -16.49
N ILE A 194 -22.93 -1.35 -17.17
CA ILE A 194 -22.38 -2.40 -18.05
C ILE A 194 -21.37 -1.79 -19.01
N SER A 195 -21.76 -0.75 -19.76
CA SER A 195 -20.88 -0.10 -20.74
C SER A 195 -19.60 0.47 -20.12
N LYS A 196 -19.65 0.94 -18.86
CA LYS A 196 -18.47 1.48 -18.15
C LYS A 196 -17.55 0.38 -17.63
N ILE A 197 -18.12 -0.71 -17.08
CA ILE A 197 -17.33 -1.75 -16.40
C ILE A 197 -16.94 -2.91 -17.31
N GLN A 198 -17.61 -3.13 -18.46
CA GLN A 198 -17.30 -4.22 -19.39
C GLN A 198 -15.80 -4.28 -19.75
N PRO A 199 -15.12 -3.17 -20.11
CA PRO A 199 -13.69 -3.24 -20.42
C PRO A 199 -12.81 -3.73 -19.26
N PHE A 200 -13.23 -3.50 -18.01
CA PHE A 200 -12.55 -4.01 -16.82
C PHE A 200 -12.80 -5.50 -16.61
N VAL A 201 -14.04 -5.94 -16.81
CA VAL A 201 -14.42 -7.36 -16.70
C VAL A 201 -13.72 -8.19 -17.77
N ASP A 202 -13.65 -7.71 -19.01
CA ASP A 202 -13.02 -8.39 -20.14
C ASP A 202 -11.52 -8.62 -19.94
N MET A 203 -10.87 -7.79 -19.13
CA MET A 203 -9.46 -7.97 -18.79
C MET A 203 -9.22 -9.08 -17.76
N ASN A 204 -10.28 -9.62 -17.15
CA ASN A 204 -10.27 -10.69 -16.16
C ASN A 204 -9.17 -10.55 -15.08
N PRO A 205 -9.17 -9.45 -14.29
CA PRO A 205 -8.07 -9.17 -13.38
C PRO A 205 -8.06 -10.05 -12.13
N PHE A 206 -9.15 -10.74 -11.83
CA PHE A 206 -9.36 -11.52 -10.61
C PHE A 206 -9.72 -12.97 -10.95
N GLY A 207 -8.96 -13.90 -10.39
CA GLY A 207 -9.09 -15.33 -10.61
C GLY A 207 -9.82 -16.04 -9.48
N GLU A 208 -9.70 -17.37 -9.46
CA GLU A 208 -10.18 -18.18 -8.34
C GLU A 208 -9.42 -17.83 -7.06
N GLU A 209 -10.15 -17.77 -5.96
CA GLU A 209 -9.59 -17.38 -4.68
C GLU A 209 -8.65 -18.46 -4.12
N ASP A 210 -7.47 -18.04 -3.69
CA ASP A 210 -6.55 -18.86 -2.89
C ASP A 210 -6.52 -18.31 -1.45
N VAL A 211 -6.95 -19.13 -0.49
CA VAL A 211 -7.08 -18.77 0.93
C VAL A 211 -5.74 -18.37 1.56
N GLU A 212 -4.61 -18.73 0.94
CA GLU A 212 -3.26 -18.38 1.39
C GLU A 212 -2.53 -17.44 0.43
N SER A 213 -3.23 -16.86 -0.55
CA SER A 213 -2.65 -16.04 -1.63
C SER A 213 -1.69 -14.96 -1.11
N TRP A 214 -2.07 -14.27 -0.03
CA TRP A 214 -1.25 -13.23 0.58
C TRP A 214 -0.08 -13.78 1.40
N GLU A 215 -0.31 -14.73 2.32
CA GLU A 215 0.75 -15.21 3.22
C GLU A 215 1.88 -15.89 2.42
N LYS A 216 1.55 -16.62 1.34
CA LYS A 216 2.55 -17.23 0.43
C LYS A 216 3.60 -16.24 -0.06
N LEU A 217 3.22 -14.98 -0.31
CA LEU A 217 4.16 -13.93 -0.74
C LEU A 217 5.14 -13.55 0.39
N PHE A 218 4.63 -13.48 1.62
CA PHE A 218 5.44 -13.08 2.77
C PHE A 218 6.24 -14.24 3.37
N THR A 219 5.91 -15.48 3.02
CA THR A 219 6.64 -16.68 3.46
C THR A 219 7.51 -17.32 2.38
N ASP A 220 7.46 -16.84 1.12
CA ASP A 220 8.26 -17.37 0.02
C ASP A 220 9.77 -17.42 0.40
N PRO A 221 10.42 -18.59 0.38
CA PRO A 221 11.84 -18.74 0.67
C PRO A 221 12.73 -18.38 -0.53
N GLY A 222 12.19 -18.44 -1.75
CA GLY A 222 12.92 -18.22 -3.00
C GLY A 222 12.88 -16.77 -3.48
N SER A 223 11.86 -15.99 -3.12
CA SER A 223 11.74 -14.57 -3.43
C SER A 223 11.57 -13.74 -2.17
N ARG A 224 12.31 -12.63 -2.07
CA ARG A 224 12.17 -11.64 -0.98
C ARG A 224 11.32 -10.45 -1.38
N CYS A 225 10.97 -10.30 -2.66
CA CYS A 225 10.19 -9.18 -3.14
C CYS A 225 9.18 -9.65 -4.19
N HIS A 226 7.91 -9.51 -3.88
CA HIS A 226 6.82 -9.79 -4.81
C HIS A 226 6.27 -8.49 -5.37
N ILE A 227 6.02 -8.47 -6.68
CA ILE A 227 5.56 -7.28 -7.38
C ILE A 227 4.28 -7.64 -8.12
N ILE A 228 3.14 -7.14 -7.66
CA ILE A 228 1.88 -7.18 -8.41
C ILE A 228 2.01 -6.17 -9.53
N GLN A 229 2.13 -6.66 -10.76
CA GLN A 229 2.50 -5.87 -11.91
C GLN A 229 1.27 -5.55 -12.76
N LEU A 230 0.91 -4.27 -12.82
CA LEU A 230 -0.25 -3.77 -13.54
C LEU A 230 0.11 -3.07 -14.86
N ALA A 231 1.32 -3.29 -15.37
CA ALA A 231 1.73 -2.80 -16.68
C ALA A 231 0.76 -3.19 -17.79
N GLY A 232 0.40 -2.19 -18.59
CA GLY A 232 -0.50 -2.33 -19.71
C GLY A 232 -1.98 -2.29 -19.35
N PHE A 233 -2.35 -2.05 -18.09
CA PHE A 233 -3.70 -1.62 -17.72
C PHE A 233 -3.86 -0.11 -17.90
N MET A 234 -5.08 0.32 -18.21
CA MET A 234 -5.44 1.74 -18.16
C MET A 234 -5.44 2.23 -16.70
N LYS A 235 -5.23 3.54 -16.49
CA LYS A 235 -5.10 4.13 -15.14
C LYS A 235 -6.24 3.72 -14.20
N ASP A 236 -7.49 3.86 -14.65
CA ASP A 236 -8.66 3.54 -13.82
C ASP A 236 -8.76 2.04 -13.52
N THR A 237 -8.43 1.18 -14.48
CA THR A 237 -8.37 -0.27 -14.25
C THR A 237 -7.28 -0.63 -13.24
N ALA A 238 -6.06 -0.09 -13.41
CA ALA A 238 -4.97 -0.35 -12.47
C ALA A 238 -5.32 0.14 -11.05
N ARG A 239 -6.00 1.29 -10.95
CA ARG A 239 -6.54 1.80 -9.69
C ARG A 239 -7.56 0.84 -9.08
N LEU A 240 -8.56 0.39 -9.84
CA LEU A 240 -9.54 -0.59 -9.35
C LEU A 240 -8.91 -1.88 -8.84
N ILE A 241 -7.97 -2.45 -9.61
CA ILE A 241 -7.25 -3.66 -9.20
C ILE A 241 -6.52 -3.40 -7.90
N THR A 242 -5.83 -2.26 -7.79
CA THR A 242 -5.12 -1.86 -6.57
C THR A 242 -6.07 -1.74 -5.38
N GLU A 243 -7.14 -0.96 -5.49
CA GLU A 243 -8.10 -0.73 -4.39
C GLU A 243 -8.69 -2.05 -3.89
N PHE A 244 -9.18 -2.92 -4.79
CA PHE A 244 -9.71 -4.22 -4.38
C PHE A 244 -8.64 -5.13 -3.79
N SER A 245 -7.41 -5.11 -4.30
CA SER A 245 -6.30 -5.88 -3.75
C SER A 245 -5.94 -5.44 -2.33
N LEU A 246 -5.88 -4.12 -2.08
CA LEU A 246 -5.55 -3.59 -0.77
C LEU A 246 -6.69 -3.82 0.24
N ILE A 247 -7.95 -3.72 -0.20
CA ILE A 247 -9.11 -4.11 0.62
C ILE A 247 -8.99 -5.58 1.02
N ASP A 248 -8.78 -6.48 0.06
CA ASP A 248 -8.70 -7.91 0.35
C ASP A 248 -7.53 -8.25 1.30
N LEU A 249 -6.36 -7.66 1.05
CA LEU A 249 -5.18 -7.79 1.89
C LEU A 249 -5.43 -7.27 3.32
N TYR A 250 -6.12 -6.13 3.46
CA TYR A 250 -6.46 -5.57 4.77
C TYR A 250 -7.27 -6.55 5.59
N TRP A 251 -8.37 -7.06 5.04
CA TRP A 251 -9.24 -7.98 5.75
C TRP A 251 -8.56 -9.31 6.04
N TYR A 252 -7.70 -9.79 5.13
CA TYR A 252 -6.87 -10.97 5.36
C TYR A 252 -6.02 -10.84 6.62
N TYR A 253 -5.27 -9.74 6.75
CA TYR A 253 -4.40 -9.53 7.90
C TYR A 253 -5.14 -9.01 9.14
N ARG A 254 -6.27 -8.34 8.99
CA ARG A 254 -7.13 -7.99 10.12
C ARG A 254 -7.54 -9.23 10.92
N ALA A 255 -7.83 -10.33 10.21
CA ALA A 255 -8.24 -11.59 10.81
C ALA A 255 -7.08 -12.45 11.36
N ARG A 256 -5.88 -12.35 10.78
CA ARG A 256 -4.78 -13.32 10.98
C ARG A 256 -3.44 -12.71 11.40
N GLY A 257 -3.30 -11.41 11.22
CA GLY A 257 -2.07 -10.67 11.37
C GLY A 257 -1.73 -10.38 12.83
N ASN A 258 -0.45 -10.06 13.06
CA ASN A 258 0.07 -9.73 14.38
C ASN A 258 1.16 -8.67 14.23
N LYS A 259 1.15 -7.64 15.11
CA LYS A 259 2.20 -6.60 15.20
C LYS A 259 3.64 -7.14 15.28
N ASP A 260 3.83 -8.36 15.76
CA ASP A 260 5.13 -9.03 15.92
C ASP A 260 5.57 -9.81 14.66
N ASN A 261 4.76 -9.78 13.59
CA ASN A 261 5.06 -10.36 12.28
C ASN A 261 4.80 -9.33 11.16
N PRO A 262 5.70 -8.34 10.98
CA PRO A 262 5.43 -7.23 10.10
C PRO A 262 5.40 -7.64 8.61
N LYS A 263 4.40 -7.15 7.88
CA LYS A 263 4.21 -7.34 6.43
C LYS A 263 4.51 -6.03 5.73
N VAL A 264 5.63 -5.98 5.01
CA VAL A 264 6.09 -4.77 4.32
C VAL A 264 5.38 -4.62 2.99
N ILE A 265 4.66 -3.52 2.82
CA ILE A 265 3.88 -3.20 1.61
C ILE A 265 4.33 -1.85 1.07
N VAL A 266 4.61 -1.81 -0.22
CA VAL A 266 5.05 -0.62 -0.95
C VAL A 266 3.94 -0.10 -1.84
N LEU A 267 3.61 1.18 -1.69
CA LEU A 267 2.70 1.91 -2.57
C LEU A 267 3.39 3.21 -3.01
N ASP A 268 3.66 3.33 -4.31
CA ASP A 268 4.30 4.51 -4.90
C ASP A 268 3.27 5.43 -5.55
N GLU A 269 3.52 6.74 -5.58
CA GLU A 269 2.56 7.73 -6.09
C GLU A 269 1.16 7.59 -5.44
N ILE A 270 1.13 7.48 -4.10
CA ILE A 270 -0.10 7.21 -3.33
C ILE A 270 -1.20 8.24 -3.56
N GLN A 271 -0.89 9.44 -4.06
CA GLN A 271 -1.89 10.46 -4.39
C GLN A 271 -2.89 10.03 -5.48
N ASN A 272 -2.63 8.91 -6.16
CA ASN A 272 -3.56 8.30 -7.12
C ASN A 272 -4.56 7.32 -6.47
N LEU A 273 -4.41 7.04 -5.18
CA LEU A 273 -5.28 6.14 -4.42
C LEU A 273 -6.33 6.93 -3.64
N ASP A 274 -7.36 6.24 -3.15
CA ASP A 274 -8.32 6.83 -2.23
C ASP A 274 -7.69 7.07 -0.85
N HIS A 275 -7.82 8.30 -0.35
CA HIS A 275 -7.30 8.73 0.94
C HIS A 275 -8.38 8.89 2.02
N ARG A 276 -9.65 8.62 1.73
CA ARG A 276 -10.73 8.68 2.74
C ARG A 276 -10.44 7.75 3.92
N LEU A 277 -11.06 8.01 5.07
CA LEU A 277 -10.80 7.26 6.29
C LEU A 277 -11.20 5.77 6.15
N ASP A 278 -12.27 5.51 5.42
CA ASP A 278 -12.81 4.18 5.11
C ASP A 278 -12.14 3.51 3.90
N SER A 279 -11.16 4.17 3.27
CA SER A 279 -10.37 3.59 2.19
C SER A 279 -9.36 2.56 2.72
N PRO A 280 -8.88 1.61 1.90
CA PRO A 280 -7.87 0.65 2.33
C PRO A 280 -6.58 1.32 2.78
N LEU A 281 -6.13 2.39 2.11
CA LEU A 281 -4.95 3.16 2.53
C LEU A 281 -5.19 3.86 3.89
N GLY A 282 -6.38 4.42 4.10
CA GLY A 282 -6.80 5.00 5.37
C GLY A 282 -6.72 3.98 6.51
N GLN A 283 -7.31 2.81 6.30
CA GLN A 283 -7.31 1.70 7.27
C GLN A 283 -5.90 1.17 7.57
N PHE A 284 -5.03 1.06 6.56
CA PHE A 284 -3.63 0.66 6.77
C PHE A 284 -2.87 1.64 7.66
N LEU A 285 -3.08 2.94 7.47
CA LEU A 285 -2.38 3.98 8.24
C LEU A 285 -2.86 4.07 9.69
N THR A 286 -4.17 3.89 9.93
CA THR A 286 -4.78 4.06 11.25
C THR A 286 -4.76 2.79 12.10
N GLU A 287 -5.03 1.64 11.50
CA GLU A 287 -5.25 0.38 12.21
C GLU A 287 -4.25 -0.72 11.82
N GLY A 288 -3.65 -0.63 10.62
CA GLY A 288 -2.82 -1.66 10.04
C GLY A 288 -1.68 -2.15 10.94
N ARG A 289 -1.08 -1.29 11.76
CA ARG A 289 -0.03 -1.67 12.73
C ARG A 289 -0.45 -2.83 13.63
N LYS A 290 -1.70 -2.84 14.12
CA LYS A 290 -2.21 -3.87 15.05
C LYS A 290 -2.04 -5.27 14.44
N PHE A 291 -2.18 -5.35 13.12
CA PHE A 291 -2.16 -6.55 12.32
C PHE A 291 -0.80 -6.82 11.66
N GLY A 292 0.23 -6.04 12.01
CA GLY A 292 1.57 -6.18 11.44
C GLY A 292 1.77 -5.46 10.11
N ILE A 293 0.84 -4.65 9.64
CA ILE A 293 1.04 -3.94 8.37
C ILE A 293 2.11 -2.85 8.54
N SER A 294 3.12 -2.88 7.67
CA SER A 294 4.23 -1.93 7.58
C SER A 294 4.21 -1.32 6.19
N LEU A 295 4.14 0.01 6.11
CA LEU A 295 3.96 0.69 4.83
C LEU A 295 5.23 1.44 4.44
N ILE A 296 5.65 1.30 3.19
CA ILE A 296 6.60 2.19 2.54
C ILE A 296 5.82 2.94 1.47
N LEU A 297 5.50 4.20 1.76
CA LEU A 297 4.67 5.04 0.92
C LEU A 297 5.53 6.09 0.23
N ALA A 298 5.18 6.46 -1.00
CA ALA A 298 5.80 7.59 -1.68
C ALA A 298 4.78 8.49 -2.37
N THR A 299 5.02 9.80 -2.32
CA THR A 299 4.17 10.80 -2.98
C THR A 299 4.97 11.99 -3.49
N GLN A 300 4.46 12.60 -4.56
CA GLN A 300 5.01 13.84 -5.12
C GLN A 300 4.24 15.09 -4.69
N THR A 301 2.97 14.95 -4.33
CA THR A 301 2.08 16.08 -4.07
C THR A 301 1.19 15.81 -2.87
N LEU A 302 1.00 16.85 -2.06
CA LEU A 302 0.06 16.87 -0.94
C LEU A 302 -1.03 17.91 -1.14
N SER A 303 -0.87 18.83 -2.09
CA SER A 303 -1.78 19.95 -2.30
C SER A 303 -3.18 19.51 -2.73
N ASN A 304 -3.32 18.31 -3.29
CA ASN A 304 -4.61 17.74 -3.70
C ASN A 304 -5.37 17.06 -2.55
N LEU A 305 -4.77 16.96 -1.36
CA LEU A 305 -5.35 16.29 -0.21
C LEU A 305 -5.91 17.31 0.77
N ASP A 306 -7.09 17.00 1.31
CA ASP A 306 -7.67 17.80 2.38
C ASP A 306 -6.83 17.69 3.68
N LYS A 307 -7.22 18.45 4.71
CA LYS A 307 -6.48 18.46 5.98
C LYS A 307 -6.47 17.08 6.65
N ASP A 308 -7.62 16.42 6.73
CA ASP A 308 -7.76 15.13 7.44
C ASP A 308 -7.01 14.00 6.72
N GLN A 309 -7.00 14.01 5.39
CA GLN A 309 -6.23 13.12 4.54
C GLN A 309 -4.73 13.31 4.76
N ARG A 310 -4.26 14.56 4.82
CA ARG A 310 -2.87 14.87 5.13
C ARG A 310 -2.49 14.43 6.54
N ASP A 311 -3.31 14.72 7.54
CA ASP A 311 -3.07 14.33 8.93
C ASP A 311 -2.96 12.80 9.07
N ARG A 312 -3.75 12.02 8.32
CA ARG A 312 -3.61 10.55 8.24
C ARG A 312 -2.27 10.11 7.66
N LEU A 313 -1.82 10.69 6.55
CA LEU A 313 -0.50 10.38 5.99
C LEU A 313 0.64 10.65 6.98
N PHE A 314 0.47 11.66 7.84
CA PHE A 314 1.46 12.00 8.86
C PHE A 314 1.45 11.10 10.08
N GLN A 315 0.51 10.15 10.20
CA GLN A 315 0.58 9.10 11.20
C GLN A 315 1.79 8.18 11.00
N ALA A 316 2.39 8.15 9.80
CA ALA A 316 3.61 7.40 9.57
C ALA A 316 4.75 7.87 10.51
N SER A 317 5.34 6.94 11.26
CA SER A 317 6.33 7.27 12.30
C SER A 317 7.63 7.85 11.73
N HIS A 318 7.94 7.54 10.47
CA HIS A 318 9.15 8.03 9.81
C HIS A 318 8.83 8.69 8.47
N LYS A 319 9.55 9.76 8.15
CA LYS A 319 9.31 10.56 6.95
C LYS A 319 10.64 10.96 6.31
N LEU A 320 10.73 10.86 4.99
CA LEU A 320 11.89 11.32 4.21
C LEU A 320 11.44 12.42 3.25
N PHE A 321 12.02 13.61 3.39
CA PHE A 321 11.73 14.76 2.53
C PHE A 321 12.87 14.98 1.55
N PHE A 322 12.70 14.47 0.33
CA PHE A 322 13.55 14.81 -0.82
C PHE A 322 13.16 16.18 -1.37
N LYS A 323 13.95 16.68 -2.33
CA LYS A 323 13.65 17.95 -3.01
C LYS A 323 12.21 17.95 -3.57
N PRO A 324 11.32 18.84 -3.14
CA PRO A 324 9.98 18.97 -3.71
C PRO A 324 10.01 19.66 -5.07
N ALA A 325 8.87 19.61 -5.77
CA ALA A 325 8.62 20.52 -6.89
C ALA A 325 8.37 21.93 -6.34
N ASP A 326 8.60 22.97 -7.15
CA ASP A 326 8.42 24.37 -6.73
C ASP A 326 6.98 24.66 -6.26
N THR A 327 5.99 23.97 -6.82
CA THR A 327 4.58 24.08 -6.42
C THR A 327 4.27 23.43 -5.07
N GLU A 328 5.11 22.51 -4.59
CA GLU A 328 4.89 21.72 -3.37
C GLU A 328 5.83 22.12 -2.23
N VAL A 329 6.89 22.90 -2.52
CA VAL A 329 7.94 23.24 -1.54
C VAL A 329 7.40 23.89 -0.28
N ARG A 330 6.42 24.79 -0.43
CA ARG A 330 5.82 25.51 0.70
C ARG A 330 4.98 24.58 1.58
N SER A 331 4.23 23.67 0.96
CA SER A 331 3.44 22.65 1.66
C SER A 331 4.36 21.72 2.47
N PHE A 332 5.48 21.28 1.89
CA PHE A 332 6.44 20.40 2.58
C PHE A 332 7.19 21.14 3.69
N ALA A 333 7.56 22.40 3.43
CA ALA A 333 8.21 23.26 4.41
C ALA A 333 7.31 23.56 5.62
N GLN A 334 6.00 23.75 5.42
CA GLN A 334 5.04 23.92 6.51
C GLN A 334 5.06 22.72 7.46
N ILE A 335 5.01 21.51 6.92
CA ILE A 335 5.01 20.27 7.72
C ILE A 335 6.28 20.16 8.56
N LEU A 336 7.44 20.42 7.95
CA LEU A 336 8.71 20.41 8.66
C LEU A 336 8.78 21.52 9.71
N ALA A 337 8.29 22.72 9.41
CA ALA A 337 8.23 23.82 10.36
C ALA A 337 7.41 23.45 11.60
N ASP A 338 6.23 22.88 11.40
CA ASP A 338 5.33 22.45 12.48
C ASP A 338 5.95 21.31 13.31
N ALA A 339 6.59 20.33 12.66
CA ALA A 339 7.20 19.19 13.36
C ALA A 339 8.48 19.56 14.13
N THR A 340 9.20 20.60 13.72
CA THR A 340 10.49 20.98 14.32
C THR A 340 10.45 22.30 15.08
N ASN A 341 9.27 22.92 15.23
CA ASN A 341 9.11 24.29 15.74
C ASN A 341 10.04 25.30 15.03
N GLY A 342 10.22 25.14 13.72
CA GLY A 342 11.10 25.96 12.88
C GLY A 342 10.35 27.02 12.08
N ARG A 343 11.07 27.84 11.30
CA ARG A 343 10.48 28.79 10.35
C ARG A 343 10.25 28.14 8.99
N ILE A 344 9.10 28.43 8.38
CA ILE A 344 8.75 27.91 7.03
C ILE A 344 9.79 28.35 5.99
N ASP A 345 10.20 29.63 5.99
CA ASP A 345 11.14 30.16 5.00
C ASP A 345 12.50 29.44 5.05
N GLU A 346 12.99 29.10 6.25
CA GLU A 346 14.21 28.31 6.41
C GLU A 346 14.06 26.92 5.81
N TRP A 347 12.90 26.28 6.00
CA TRP A 347 12.62 24.97 5.43
C TRP A 347 12.47 25.02 3.91
N VAL A 348 11.90 26.09 3.35
CA VAL A 348 11.86 26.30 1.90
C VAL A 348 13.28 26.35 1.33
N GLU A 349 14.17 27.13 1.93
CA GLU A 349 15.58 27.23 1.50
C GLU A 349 16.29 25.87 1.62
N ARG A 350 16.15 25.22 2.78
CA ARG A 350 16.74 23.90 3.06
C ARG A 350 16.30 22.85 2.06
N LEU A 351 15.00 22.74 1.78
CA LEU A 351 14.46 21.77 0.82
C LEU A 351 14.90 22.06 -0.61
N SER A 352 14.91 23.34 -1.00
CA SER A 352 15.32 23.78 -2.34
C SER A 352 16.80 23.47 -2.63
N SER A 353 17.63 23.48 -1.59
CA SER A 353 19.07 23.19 -1.64
C SER A 353 19.43 21.71 -1.78
N LEU A 354 18.48 20.79 -1.60
CA LEU A 354 18.74 19.35 -1.64
C LEU A 354 19.19 18.90 -3.04
N LYS A 355 20.26 18.10 -3.08
CA LYS A 355 20.71 17.42 -4.30
C LYS A 355 20.00 16.07 -4.47
N ARG A 356 20.08 15.48 -5.67
CA ARG A 356 19.55 14.13 -5.92
C ARG A 356 20.16 13.12 -4.92
N GLY A 357 19.30 12.32 -4.30
CA GLY A 357 19.69 11.36 -3.26
C GLY A 357 19.91 11.96 -1.86
N GLU A 358 19.80 13.28 -1.70
CA GLU A 358 19.75 13.93 -0.39
C GLU A 358 18.30 14.13 0.05
N CYS A 359 18.05 13.95 1.34
CA CYS A 359 16.76 14.22 1.96
C CYS A 359 16.91 14.64 3.42
N TYR A 360 15.85 15.19 3.99
CA TYR A 360 15.70 15.28 5.44
C TYR A 360 14.95 14.06 5.94
N SER A 361 15.59 13.29 6.80
CA SER A 361 14.96 12.22 7.57
C SER A 361 14.32 12.86 8.81
N LEU A 362 13.03 12.67 9.03
CA LEU A 362 12.26 13.16 10.19
C LEU A 362 11.52 11.98 10.84
N GLY A 363 11.70 11.76 12.13
CA GLY A 363 10.99 10.69 12.84
C GLY A 363 11.58 10.38 14.21
N TYR A 364 11.46 9.11 14.61
CA TYR A 364 12.08 8.58 15.81
C TYR A 364 13.54 8.23 15.53
N ALA A 365 14.44 8.59 16.45
CA ALA A 365 15.85 8.23 16.36
C ALA A 365 16.35 7.70 17.70
N LEU A 366 17.17 6.66 17.67
CA LEU A 366 17.75 6.08 18.88
C LEU A 366 18.84 7.00 19.45
N ASN A 367 18.69 7.39 20.71
CA ASN A 367 19.79 7.95 21.47
C ASN A 367 20.65 6.82 22.03
N GLU A 368 21.80 6.57 21.39
CA GLU A 368 22.71 5.47 21.77
C GLU A 368 23.22 5.56 23.23
N SER A 369 23.25 6.75 23.83
CA SER A 369 23.71 6.91 25.21
C SER A 369 22.65 6.51 26.25
N THR A 370 21.36 6.68 25.93
CA THR A 370 20.25 6.40 26.85
C THR A 370 19.47 5.15 26.48
N GLY A 371 19.65 4.63 25.25
CA GLY A 371 18.89 3.53 24.69
C GLY A 371 17.43 3.86 24.39
N LYS A 372 17.03 5.13 24.47
CA LYS A 372 15.64 5.58 24.25
C LYS A 372 15.44 6.17 22.85
N LEU A 373 14.24 6.02 22.30
CA LEU A 373 13.86 6.75 21.10
C LEU A 373 13.52 8.20 21.45
N GLU A 374 14.14 9.12 20.71
CA GLU A 374 13.81 10.53 20.74
C GLU A 374 12.86 10.85 19.57
N VAL A 375 11.80 11.61 19.87
CA VAL A 375 10.74 11.95 18.94
C VAL A 375 11.11 13.20 18.13
N SER A 376 10.58 13.31 16.91
CA SER A 376 10.73 14.49 16.03
C SER A 376 12.17 14.88 15.76
N LYS A 377 13.09 13.91 15.75
CA LYS A 377 14.47 14.14 15.34
C LYS A 377 14.55 14.24 13.84
N TRP A 378 15.39 15.15 13.37
CA TRP A 378 15.62 15.33 11.96
C TRP A 378 17.10 15.42 11.63
N PHE A 379 17.48 14.86 10.48
CA PHE A 379 18.84 14.82 9.98
C PHE A 379 18.84 15.06 8.47
N LYS A 380 19.74 15.94 7.99
CA LYS A 380 20.06 16.00 6.56
C LYS A 380 20.95 14.81 6.22
N ILE A 381 20.44 13.90 5.38
CA ILE A 381 21.15 12.68 5.01
C ILE A 381 21.29 12.56 3.51
N ARG A 382 22.29 11.78 3.09
CA ARG A 382 22.36 11.19 1.76
C ARG A 382 22.04 9.71 1.88
N ILE A 383 21.11 9.22 1.05
CA ILE A 383 20.75 7.81 1.02
C ILE A 383 21.99 6.99 0.71
N LYS A 384 22.29 5.99 1.56
CA LYS A 384 23.45 5.13 1.36
C LYS A 384 23.27 4.37 0.03
N PRO A 385 24.22 4.43 -0.91
CA PRO A 385 24.12 3.70 -2.17
C PRO A 385 24.02 2.21 -1.95
N LEU A 386 23.22 1.51 -2.76
CA LEU A 386 22.98 0.07 -2.69
C LEU A 386 24.28 -0.74 -2.65
N GLU A 387 25.27 -0.36 -3.45
CA GLU A 387 26.57 -1.03 -3.57
C GLU A 387 27.39 -0.96 -2.28
N GLN A 388 27.17 0.07 -1.45
CA GLN A 388 27.87 0.23 -0.17
C GLN A 388 27.11 -0.40 1.01
N ARG A 389 25.97 -1.04 0.75
CA ARG A 389 25.18 -1.69 1.78
C ARG A 389 25.57 -3.15 1.94
N PHE A 390 26.10 -3.79 0.89
CA PHE A 390 26.42 -5.22 0.86
C PHE A 390 27.91 -5.48 0.99
#